data_AF-A0A7R9UQX3-F1
#
_entry.id   AF-A0A7R9UQX3-F1
#
_cell.length_a   1.000
_cell.length_b   1.000
_cell.length_c   1.000
_cell.angle_alpha   90.00
_cell.angle_beta   90.00
_cell.angle_gamma   90.00
#
_symmetry.space_group_name_H-M   'P 1'
#
loop_
_entity.id
_entity.type
_entity.pdbx_description
1 polymer ?
#
loop_
_entity_poly.entity_id
_entity_poly.type
_entity_poly.pdbx_seq_one_letter_code
_entity_poly.pdbx_strand_id
1 'polypeptide(L)'
;RVLLGAPLAALHAAALATVGAAGASDVDAQREARRAELLRLIASGAPDERILAQIDALVPYDPSRGRGAVDGALAGTWDLLWTKDEAPAAVQLVRKTLHQPVGTQLLGDAAAPRFGAGRVAQLLDVGAVRFELSSGATPAPDDARVLQIFPPFRFDALVGGRRLHIAATDDDAGFRRLNARSAEAIAAPRNRYAQLYLDVSGSVGDLRVSRIVEGDSAIVGNVYIHSRIPDGAR
;
A
#
# COMPACT_ATOMS: atom_id res chain seq x y z
N ARG A 1 14.61 -25.17 -70.72
CA ARG A 1 13.54 -24.21 -70.36
C ARG A 1 12.82 -24.79 -69.14
N VAL A 2 12.88 -24.07 -68.01
CA VAL A 2 12.00 -24.11 -66.81
C VAL A 2 12.07 -25.42 -65.99
N LEU A 3 12.88 -25.55 -64.92
CA LEU A 3 12.74 -25.09 -63.51
C LEU A 3 11.42 -25.46 -62.83
N LEU A 4 11.52 -26.15 -61.67
CA LEU A 4 10.68 -26.12 -60.44
C LEU A 4 11.03 -27.41 -59.64
N GLY A 5 11.75 -27.44 -58.52
CA GLY A 5 11.95 -26.43 -57.48
C GLY A 5 11.04 -26.67 -56.29
N ALA A 6 11.20 -27.80 -55.58
CA ALA A 6 10.49 -28.06 -54.32
C ALA A 6 11.26 -27.43 -53.15
N PRO A 7 10.61 -26.67 -52.23
CA PRO A 7 11.32 -25.99 -51.16
C PRO A 7 11.59 -26.93 -49.98
N LEU A 8 12.88 -27.07 -49.66
CA LEU A 8 13.40 -27.36 -48.32
C LEU A 8 13.16 -26.11 -47.44
N ALA A 9 12.12 -26.13 -46.58
CA ALA A 9 11.99 -25.14 -45.51
C ALA A 9 10.99 -25.62 -44.45
N ALA A 10 11.39 -26.59 -43.61
CA ALA A 10 10.60 -26.97 -42.43
C ALA A 10 11.51 -27.44 -41.28
N LEU A 11 12.46 -26.59 -40.89
CA LEU A 11 13.16 -26.70 -39.61
C LEU A 11 13.74 -25.32 -39.37
N HIS A 12 13.15 -24.53 -38.46
CA HIS A 12 13.79 -23.41 -37.73
C HIS A 12 12.84 -22.69 -36.75
N ALA A 13 11.59 -23.16 -36.54
CA ALA A 13 10.62 -22.49 -35.66
C ALA A 13 10.45 -23.15 -34.27
N ALA A 14 11.49 -23.78 -33.71
CA ALA A 14 11.43 -24.40 -32.37
C ALA A 14 12.45 -23.88 -31.35
N ALA A 15 13.33 -22.94 -31.74
CA ALA A 15 14.43 -22.47 -30.87
C ALA A 15 14.15 -21.13 -30.15
N LEU A 16 13.01 -20.48 -30.37
CA LEU A 16 12.69 -19.17 -29.79
C LEU A 16 11.68 -19.22 -28.62
N ALA A 17 11.12 -20.38 -28.30
CA ALA A 17 10.15 -20.52 -27.19
C ALA A 17 10.79 -20.91 -25.85
N THR A 18 12.04 -21.38 -25.83
CA THR A 18 12.70 -21.89 -24.61
C THR A 18 13.52 -20.84 -23.85
N VAL A 19 13.87 -19.71 -24.48
CA VAL A 19 14.63 -18.63 -23.80
C VAL A 19 13.74 -17.76 -22.91
N GLY A 20 12.43 -17.67 -23.19
CA GLY A 20 11.48 -16.86 -22.41
C GLY A 20 11.08 -17.47 -21.06
N ALA A 21 10.97 -18.80 -20.97
CA ALA A 21 10.51 -19.48 -19.76
C ALA A 21 11.57 -19.48 -18.63
N ALA A 22 12.85 -19.63 -18.97
CA ALA A 22 13.95 -19.62 -18.00
C ALA A 22 14.17 -18.22 -17.39
N GLY A 23 13.99 -17.16 -18.17
CA GLY A 23 14.11 -15.77 -17.70
C GLY A 23 12.98 -15.35 -16.77
N ALA A 24 11.74 -15.80 -17.03
CA ALA A 24 10.61 -15.52 -16.15
C ALA A 24 10.78 -16.19 -14.76
N SER A 25 11.26 -17.44 -14.74
CA SER A 25 11.51 -18.16 -13.48
C SER A 25 12.63 -17.54 -12.62
N ASP A 26 13.66 -16.95 -13.24
CA ASP A 26 14.75 -16.31 -12.51
C ASP A 26 14.32 -14.96 -11.89
N VAL A 27 13.53 -14.16 -12.63
CA VAL A 27 12.96 -12.91 -12.11
C VAL A 27 12.05 -13.15 -10.92
N ASP A 28 11.18 -14.16 -11.00
CA ASP A 28 10.28 -14.52 -9.89
C ASP A 28 11.05 -15.06 -8.68
N ALA A 29 12.08 -15.89 -8.88
CA ALA A 29 12.93 -16.38 -7.80
C ALA A 29 13.72 -15.26 -7.11
N GLN A 30 14.25 -14.30 -7.88
CA GLN A 30 14.92 -13.12 -7.33
C GLN A 30 13.95 -12.22 -6.57
N ARG A 31 12.73 -12.02 -7.07
CA ARG A 31 11.68 -11.28 -6.36
C ARG A 31 11.39 -11.94 -5.02
N GLU A 32 11.14 -13.25 -5.00
CA GLU A 32 10.81 -13.96 -3.76
C GLU A 32 11.97 -13.94 -2.77
N ALA A 33 13.22 -14.15 -3.20
CA ALA A 33 14.39 -14.06 -2.33
C ALA A 33 14.51 -12.66 -1.70
N ARG A 34 14.27 -11.60 -2.48
CA ARG A 34 14.30 -10.22 -1.98
C ARG A 34 13.14 -9.91 -1.03
N ARG A 35 11.96 -10.44 -1.32
CA ARG A 35 10.77 -10.34 -0.48
C ARG A 35 11.01 -11.02 0.88
N ALA A 36 11.57 -12.23 0.87
CA ALA A 36 11.93 -12.95 2.08
C ALA A 36 12.98 -12.19 2.92
N GLU A 37 14.00 -11.61 2.28
CA GLU A 37 14.99 -10.78 2.96
C GLU A 37 14.37 -9.51 3.58
N LEU A 38 13.43 -8.85 2.90
CA LEU A 38 12.71 -7.71 3.45
C LEU A 38 11.96 -8.08 4.75
N LEU A 39 11.21 -9.18 4.72
CA LEU A 39 10.49 -9.68 5.90
C LEU A 39 11.46 -10.04 7.03
N ARG A 40 12.61 -10.64 6.71
CA ARG A 40 13.66 -10.95 7.70
C ARG A 40 14.22 -9.69 8.33
N LEU A 41 14.51 -8.66 7.55
CA LEU A 41 15.02 -7.36 8.05
C LEU A 41 14.02 -6.71 9.01
N ILE A 42 12.73 -6.68 8.64
CA ILE A 42 11.64 -6.17 9.49
C ILE A 42 11.58 -6.97 10.80
N ALA A 43 11.55 -8.30 10.72
CA ALA A 43 11.45 -9.16 11.90
C ALA A 43 12.66 -9.03 12.85
N SER A 44 13.85 -8.76 12.31
CA SER A 44 15.06 -8.55 13.11
C SER A 44 15.20 -7.14 13.69
N GLY A 45 14.29 -6.21 13.36
CA GLY A 45 14.42 -4.80 13.73
C GLY A 45 15.65 -4.14 13.11
N ALA A 46 15.97 -4.48 11.85
CA ALA A 46 17.09 -3.88 11.15
C ALA A 46 16.92 -2.34 11.01
N PRO A 47 18.02 -1.57 10.88
CA PRO A 47 17.95 -0.13 10.67
C PRO A 47 17.10 0.24 9.44
N ASP A 48 16.41 1.38 9.51
CA ASP A 48 15.50 1.82 8.46
C ASP A 48 16.18 1.93 7.10
N GLU A 49 17.45 2.36 7.05
CA GLU A 49 18.22 2.47 5.80
C GLU A 49 18.36 1.12 5.10
N ARG A 50 18.50 0.03 5.86
CA ARG A 50 18.61 -1.34 5.33
C ARG A 50 17.27 -1.80 4.76
N ILE A 51 16.17 -1.51 5.46
CA ILE A 51 14.82 -1.85 5.02
C ILE A 51 14.48 -1.09 3.74
N LEU A 52 14.77 0.22 3.70
CA LEU A 52 14.52 1.07 2.52
C LEU A 52 15.34 0.65 1.31
N ALA A 53 16.64 0.35 1.49
CA ALA A 53 17.48 -0.16 0.41
C ALA A 53 16.90 -1.45 -0.19
N GLN A 54 16.32 -2.31 0.65
CA GLN A 54 15.69 -3.54 0.19
C GLN A 54 14.38 -3.29 -0.56
N ILE A 55 13.56 -2.32 -0.14
CA ILE A 55 12.37 -1.86 -0.88
C ILE A 55 12.78 -1.32 -2.26
N ASP A 56 13.79 -0.46 -2.32
CA ASP A 56 14.23 0.13 -3.59
C ASP A 56 14.79 -0.95 -4.54
N ALA A 57 15.44 -1.99 -3.99
CA ALA A 57 15.91 -3.14 -4.76
C ALA A 57 14.77 -4.04 -5.29
N LEU A 58 13.55 -3.92 -4.75
CA LEU A 58 12.36 -4.63 -5.22
C LEU A 58 11.61 -3.87 -6.32
N VAL A 59 11.83 -2.55 -6.49
CA VAL A 59 11.15 -1.72 -7.50
C VAL A 59 11.23 -2.29 -8.92
N PRO A 60 12.38 -2.80 -9.41
CA PRO A 60 12.45 -3.41 -10.75
C PRO A 60 11.58 -4.66 -10.92
N TYR A 61 11.15 -5.28 -9.83
CA TYR A 61 10.38 -6.52 -9.78
C TYR A 61 8.90 -6.29 -9.45
N ASP A 62 8.43 -5.03 -9.44
CA ASP A 62 7.04 -4.66 -9.18
C ASP A 62 6.09 -5.39 -10.16
N PRO A 63 5.29 -6.36 -9.69
CA PRO A 63 4.40 -7.10 -10.57
C PRO A 63 3.24 -6.23 -11.09
N SER A 64 2.93 -5.11 -10.43
CA SER A 64 1.94 -4.14 -10.92
C SER A 64 2.48 -3.27 -12.07
N ARG A 65 3.79 -3.32 -12.34
CA ARG A 65 4.48 -2.54 -13.37
C ARG A 65 4.20 -1.03 -13.27
N GLY A 66 4.25 -0.50 -12.05
CA GLY A 66 3.94 0.90 -11.80
C GLY A 66 2.47 1.23 -12.02
N ARG A 67 1.55 0.31 -11.67
CA ARG A 67 0.10 0.55 -11.75
C ARG A 67 -0.61 0.25 -10.43
N GLY A 68 0.13 0.25 -9.33
CA GLY A 68 -0.39 -0.20 -8.04
C GLY A 68 -1.64 0.53 -7.52
N ALA A 69 -1.88 1.79 -7.92
CA ALA A 69 -3.09 2.50 -7.47
C ALA A 69 -4.35 2.10 -8.25
N VAL A 70 -4.21 1.56 -9.45
CA VAL A 70 -5.33 1.11 -10.31
C VAL A 70 -5.42 -0.42 -10.40
N ASP A 71 -4.51 -1.14 -9.75
CA ASP A 71 -4.50 -2.60 -9.73
C ASP A 71 -5.65 -3.13 -8.85
N GLY A 72 -6.34 -4.17 -9.32
CA GLY A 72 -7.43 -4.81 -8.58
C GLY A 72 -6.97 -5.42 -7.25
N ALA A 73 -5.69 -5.81 -7.17
CA ALA A 73 -5.06 -6.29 -5.95
C ALA A 73 -4.88 -5.21 -4.87
N LEU A 74 -5.29 -3.95 -5.09
CA LEU A 74 -5.31 -2.92 -4.03
C LEU A 74 -6.42 -3.13 -3.01
N ALA A 75 -7.59 -3.56 -3.47
CA ALA A 75 -8.74 -3.77 -2.60
C ALA A 75 -8.46 -4.87 -1.58
N GLY A 76 -8.94 -4.71 -0.35
CA GLY A 76 -8.84 -5.72 0.70
C GLY A 76 -8.48 -5.18 2.07
N THR A 77 -8.27 -6.11 2.99
CA THR A 77 -7.86 -5.87 4.37
C THR A 77 -6.35 -6.07 4.53
N TRP A 78 -5.69 -5.07 5.09
CA TRP A 78 -4.23 -4.97 5.15
C TRP A 78 -3.76 -4.66 6.57
N ASP A 79 -2.84 -5.43 7.11
CA ASP A 79 -2.21 -5.12 8.40
C ASP A 79 -0.90 -4.36 8.18
N LEU A 80 -0.66 -3.33 9.00
CA LEU A 80 0.60 -2.59 8.98
C LEU A 80 1.72 -3.45 9.58
N LEU A 81 2.70 -3.83 8.76
CA LEU A 81 3.88 -4.58 9.19
C LEU A 81 5.01 -3.67 9.68
N TRP A 82 5.26 -2.56 8.99
CA TRP A 82 6.39 -1.68 9.27
C TRP A 82 6.16 -0.26 8.74
N THR A 83 6.82 0.73 9.35
CA THR A 83 6.84 2.11 8.88
C THR A 83 8.16 2.81 9.23
N LYS A 84 8.65 3.68 8.32
CA LYS A 84 9.94 4.39 8.41
C LYS A 84 9.96 5.54 9.43
N ASP A 85 8.80 6.14 9.73
CA ASP A 85 8.75 7.32 10.59
C ASP A 85 7.74 7.11 11.71
N GLU A 86 7.92 7.81 12.83
CA GLU A 86 6.96 7.77 13.91
C GLU A 86 5.59 8.17 13.34
N ALA A 87 4.66 7.21 13.34
CA ALA A 87 3.29 7.43 12.91
C ALA A 87 2.70 8.72 13.55
N PRO A 88 1.67 9.37 13.00
CA PRO A 88 1.15 10.65 13.51
C PRO A 88 1.00 10.66 15.05
N ALA A 89 1.12 11.81 15.72
CA ALA A 89 1.12 11.90 17.20
C ALA A 89 0.02 11.06 17.89
N ALA A 90 -1.18 10.98 17.30
CA ALA A 90 -2.27 10.10 17.78
C ALA A 90 -1.90 8.61 17.75
N VAL A 91 -1.25 8.15 16.67
CA VAL A 91 -0.69 6.81 16.56
C VAL A 91 0.50 6.65 17.50
N GLN A 92 1.38 7.65 17.68
CA GLN A 92 2.48 7.59 18.67
C GLN A 92 2.00 7.40 20.10
N LEU A 93 0.97 8.15 20.51
CA LEU A 93 0.37 8.04 21.83
C LEU A 93 -0.12 6.60 22.06
N VAL A 94 -0.74 6.00 21.04
CA VAL A 94 -1.12 4.58 21.06
C VAL A 94 0.10 3.63 21.05
N ARG A 95 1.14 3.91 20.24
CA ARG A 95 2.36 3.05 20.17
C ARG A 95 3.09 3.01 21.51
N LYS A 96 3.27 4.17 22.12
CA LYS A 96 4.02 4.35 23.38
C LYS A 96 3.32 3.67 24.56
N THR A 97 1.99 3.54 24.51
CA THR A 97 1.22 2.90 25.58
C THR A 97 1.03 1.38 25.37
N LEU A 98 1.04 0.87 24.13
CA LEU A 98 0.64 -0.52 23.83
C LEU A 98 1.68 -1.40 23.10
N HIS A 99 2.93 -0.93 22.89
CA HIS A 99 4.00 -1.72 22.27
C HIS A 99 3.62 -2.32 20.89
N GLN A 100 3.32 -1.42 19.93
CA GLN A 100 2.95 -1.60 18.50
C GLN A 100 1.45 -1.35 18.26
N PRO A 101 1.06 -0.28 17.53
CA PRO A 101 -0.31 -0.14 17.07
C PRO A 101 -0.55 -1.19 16.01
N VAL A 102 -1.49 -2.08 16.27
CA VAL A 102 -1.98 -2.99 15.26
C VAL A 102 -2.94 -2.20 14.38
N GLY A 103 -2.42 -1.67 13.28
CA GLY A 103 -3.16 -0.82 12.37
C GLY A 103 -3.65 -1.63 11.18
N THR A 104 -4.97 -1.82 11.07
CA THR A 104 -5.56 -2.45 9.88
C THR A 104 -6.12 -1.40 8.94
N GLN A 105 -5.73 -1.47 7.67
CA GLN A 105 -6.24 -0.63 6.60
C GLN A 105 -7.22 -1.41 5.72
N LEU A 106 -8.39 -0.83 5.50
CA LEU A 106 -9.41 -1.34 4.59
C LEU A 106 -9.42 -0.50 3.33
N LEU A 107 -9.37 -1.15 2.17
CA LEU A 107 -9.38 -0.50 0.86
C LEU A 107 -10.43 -1.13 -0.05
N GLY A 108 -11.10 -0.30 -0.85
CA GLY A 108 -12.06 -0.74 -1.86
C GLY A 108 -13.21 -1.52 -1.23
N ASP A 109 -13.47 -2.72 -1.73
CA ASP A 109 -14.59 -3.56 -1.30
C ASP A 109 -14.53 -3.95 0.19
N ALA A 110 -13.35 -4.01 0.79
CA ALA A 110 -13.23 -4.26 2.23
C ALA A 110 -13.72 -3.07 3.09
N ALA A 111 -13.59 -1.84 2.59
CA ALA A 111 -14.07 -0.63 3.28
C ALA A 111 -15.55 -0.34 2.99
N ALA A 112 -16.03 -0.71 1.80
CA ALA A 112 -17.31 -0.28 1.27
C ALA A 112 -18.52 -0.61 2.17
N PRO A 113 -18.67 -1.81 2.75
CA PRO A 113 -19.82 -2.15 3.60
C PRO A 113 -19.98 -1.24 4.82
N ARG A 114 -18.87 -0.69 5.32
CA ARG A 114 -18.84 0.02 6.60
C ARG A 114 -18.72 1.54 6.45
N PHE A 115 -17.97 1.99 5.44
CA PHE A 115 -17.65 3.40 5.25
C PHE A 115 -18.31 3.97 3.99
N GLY A 116 -18.72 3.13 3.05
CA GLY A 116 -19.22 3.50 1.73
C GLY A 116 -18.17 3.29 0.63
N ALA A 117 -18.65 3.14 -0.60
CA ALA A 117 -17.81 2.89 -1.78
C ALA A 117 -16.78 4.02 -2.02
N GLY A 118 -15.63 3.67 -2.61
CA GLY A 118 -14.57 4.63 -2.95
C GLY A 118 -13.81 5.18 -1.73
N ARG A 119 -13.87 4.48 -0.59
CA ARG A 119 -13.20 4.90 0.64
C ARG A 119 -12.05 3.98 1.03
N VAL A 120 -11.16 4.56 1.81
CA VAL A 120 -10.17 3.87 2.63
C VAL A 120 -10.52 4.10 4.09
N ALA A 121 -10.21 3.14 4.95
CA ALA A 121 -10.28 3.32 6.39
C ALA A 121 -9.05 2.75 7.08
N GLN A 122 -8.54 3.47 8.07
CA GLN A 122 -7.56 2.99 9.03
C GLN A 122 -8.28 2.67 10.33
N LEU A 123 -8.13 1.44 10.79
CA LEU A 123 -8.60 0.94 12.06
C LEU A 123 -7.43 0.85 13.03
N LEU A 124 -7.62 1.34 14.24
CA LEU A 124 -6.62 1.37 15.30
C LEU A 124 -7.27 0.84 16.58
N ASP A 125 -6.86 -0.35 17.01
CA ASP A 125 -7.34 -0.95 18.25
C ASP A 125 -6.50 -0.49 19.44
N VAL A 126 -7.17 0.03 20.47
CA VAL A 126 -6.57 0.58 21.70
C VAL A 126 -7.33 0.05 22.92
N GLY A 127 -6.92 -1.12 23.40
CA GLY A 127 -7.66 -1.83 24.45
C GLY A 127 -9.08 -2.18 23.99
N ALA A 128 -10.10 -1.67 24.68
CA ALA A 128 -11.50 -1.91 24.35
C ALA A 128 -12.09 -0.90 23.34
N VAL A 129 -11.28 0.04 22.85
CA VAL A 129 -11.71 1.09 21.92
C VAL A 129 -11.08 0.87 20.55
N ARG A 130 -11.90 0.87 19.49
CA ARG A 130 -11.40 0.92 18.11
C ARG A 130 -11.61 2.31 17.55
N PHE A 131 -10.54 2.97 17.12
CA PHE A 131 -10.63 4.20 16.37
C PHE A 131 -10.71 3.91 14.87
N GLU A 132 -11.57 4.64 14.17
CA GLU A 132 -11.80 4.50 12.74
C GLU A 132 -11.58 5.84 12.06
N LEU A 133 -10.53 5.94 11.25
CA LEU A 133 -10.26 7.09 10.41
C LEU A 133 -10.55 6.71 8.96
N SER A 134 -11.53 7.35 8.33
CA SER A 134 -11.88 7.07 6.93
C SER A 134 -11.84 8.31 6.05
N SER A 135 -11.55 8.11 4.77
CA SER A 135 -11.45 9.15 3.75
C SER A 135 -11.81 8.60 2.38
N GLY A 136 -12.07 9.48 1.41
CA GLY A 136 -12.12 9.11 0.00
C GLY A 136 -10.74 8.70 -0.50
N ALA A 137 -10.69 7.75 -1.43
CA ALA A 137 -9.46 7.31 -2.08
C ALA A 137 -9.72 7.01 -3.56
N THR A 138 -8.96 7.65 -4.45
CA THR A 138 -9.02 7.41 -5.90
C THR A 138 -7.62 7.42 -6.48
N PRO A 139 -7.37 6.66 -7.55
CA PRO A 139 -6.16 6.83 -8.35
C PRO A 139 -6.02 8.29 -8.80
N ALA A 140 -4.80 8.79 -8.83
CA ALA A 140 -4.53 10.10 -9.38
C ALA A 140 -4.73 10.08 -10.92
N PRO A 141 -5.36 11.10 -11.51
CA PRO A 141 -5.68 11.12 -12.94
C PRO A 141 -4.45 11.16 -13.84
N ASP A 142 -3.31 11.59 -13.30
CA ASP A 142 -2.04 11.83 -13.97
C ASP A 142 -0.96 10.77 -13.66
N ASP A 143 -1.16 9.89 -12.68
CA ASP A 143 -0.20 8.83 -12.34
C ASP A 143 -0.89 7.58 -11.76
N ALA A 144 -0.86 6.48 -12.53
CA ALA A 144 -1.46 5.19 -12.17
C ALA A 144 -0.80 4.48 -10.96
N ARG A 145 0.35 4.97 -10.49
CA ARG A 145 1.02 4.49 -9.26
C ARG A 145 0.45 5.15 -8.03
N VAL A 146 -0.20 6.30 -8.17
CA VAL A 146 -0.49 7.18 -7.06
C VAL A 146 -1.95 7.08 -6.67
N LEU A 147 -2.19 6.82 -5.40
CA LEU A 147 -3.49 6.96 -4.75
C LEU A 147 -3.57 8.35 -4.11
N GLN A 148 -4.64 9.07 -4.39
CA GLN A 148 -4.93 10.37 -3.80
C GLN A 148 -6.01 10.19 -2.73
N ILE A 149 -5.76 10.73 -1.54
CA ILE A 149 -6.67 10.64 -0.40
C ILE A 149 -7.37 11.98 -0.21
N PHE A 150 -8.70 11.97 -0.17
CA PHE A 150 -9.50 13.19 -0.22
C PHE A 150 -10.66 13.17 0.79
N PRO A 151 -11.22 14.35 1.13
CA PRO A 151 -12.40 14.45 1.99
C PRO A 151 -13.64 13.75 1.40
N PRO A 152 -14.68 13.45 2.20
CA PRO A 152 -14.80 13.80 3.62
C PRO A 152 -13.96 12.87 4.48
N PHE A 153 -13.20 13.46 5.40
CA PHE A 153 -12.49 12.73 6.45
C PHE A 153 -13.42 12.55 7.63
N ARG A 154 -13.47 11.34 8.18
CA ARG A 154 -14.29 11.01 9.35
C ARG A 154 -13.45 10.27 10.36
N PHE A 155 -13.60 10.67 11.61
CA PHE A 155 -12.97 10.04 12.76
C PHE A 155 -14.04 9.63 13.75
N ASP A 156 -14.16 8.33 13.98
CA ASP A 156 -15.12 7.72 14.88
C ASP A 156 -14.38 6.84 15.90
N ALA A 157 -14.98 6.63 17.07
CA ALA A 157 -14.57 5.61 18.02
C ALA A 157 -15.66 4.56 18.21
N LEU A 158 -15.27 3.30 18.34
CA LEU A 158 -16.13 2.20 18.73
C LEU A 158 -15.80 1.79 20.15
N VAL A 159 -16.80 1.88 21.02
CA VAL A 159 -16.70 1.51 22.43
C VAL A 159 -17.86 0.58 22.76
N GLY A 160 -17.58 -0.67 23.12
CA GLY A 160 -18.62 -1.65 23.46
C GLY A 160 -19.66 -1.86 22.35
N GLY A 161 -19.22 -1.87 21.09
CA GLY A 161 -20.10 -2.01 19.91
C GLY A 161 -20.87 -0.75 19.51
N ARG A 162 -20.79 0.34 20.29
CA ARG A 162 -21.40 1.62 19.95
C ARG A 162 -20.41 2.52 19.21
N ARG A 163 -20.81 3.04 18.06
CA ARG A 163 -20.04 4.04 17.31
C ARG A 163 -20.34 5.45 17.85
N LEU A 164 -19.29 6.16 18.22
CA LEU A 164 -19.30 7.56 18.66
C LEU A 164 -18.58 8.38 17.61
N HIS A 165 -19.28 9.36 17.04
CA HIS A 165 -18.65 10.30 16.12
C HIS A 165 -17.76 11.28 16.89
N ILE A 166 -16.50 11.42 16.48
CA ILE A 166 -15.55 12.34 17.11
C ILE A 166 -15.42 13.61 16.27
N ALA A 167 -15.13 13.46 14.98
CA ALA A 167 -14.94 14.60 14.09
C ALA A 167 -15.16 14.23 12.62
N ALA A 168 -15.57 15.22 11.83
CA ALA A 168 -15.57 15.17 10.37
C ALA A 168 -15.09 16.50 9.79
N THR A 169 -14.55 16.44 8.58
CA THR A 169 -14.24 17.61 7.77
C THR A 169 -14.40 17.29 6.29
N ASP A 170 -14.82 18.29 5.53
CA ASP A 170 -15.05 18.18 4.10
C ASP A 170 -13.88 18.76 3.28
N ASP A 171 -12.81 19.18 3.96
CA ASP A 171 -11.60 19.68 3.30
C ASP A 171 -10.29 19.24 4.01
N ASP A 172 -9.20 19.19 3.23
CA ASP A 172 -7.85 18.81 3.66
C ASP A 172 -7.28 19.75 4.73
N ALA A 173 -7.52 21.06 4.60
CA ALA A 173 -6.99 22.06 5.54
C ALA A 173 -7.66 21.94 6.92
N GLY A 174 -8.96 21.65 6.96
CA GLY A 174 -9.75 21.36 8.15
C GLY A 174 -9.26 20.09 8.82
N PHE A 175 -8.98 19.03 8.06
CA PHE A 175 -8.40 17.80 8.60
C PHE A 175 -7.07 18.08 9.30
N ARG A 176 -6.20 18.86 8.66
CA ARG A 176 -4.88 19.20 9.21
C ARG A 176 -4.98 20.10 10.44
N ARG A 177 -5.92 21.05 10.47
CA ARG A 177 -6.23 21.86 11.67
C ARG A 177 -6.68 20.97 12.84
N LEU A 178 -7.58 20.02 12.59
CA LEU A 178 -8.05 19.07 13.61
C LEU A 178 -6.90 18.20 14.16
N ASN A 179 -5.89 17.92 13.35
CA ASN A 179 -4.68 17.20 13.75
C ASN A 179 -3.57 18.13 14.29
N ALA A 180 -3.89 19.38 14.63
CA ALA A 180 -2.96 20.39 15.16
C ALA A 180 -1.67 20.54 14.32
N ARG A 181 -1.79 20.47 12.99
CA ARG A 181 -0.67 20.62 12.07
C ARG A 181 -0.23 22.09 11.95
N SER A 182 0.99 22.29 11.46
CA SER A 182 1.55 23.63 11.22
C SER A 182 0.77 24.39 10.13
N ALA A 183 0.91 25.71 10.10
CA ALA A 183 0.31 26.54 9.05
C ALA A 183 0.76 26.12 7.64
N GLU A 184 2.04 25.74 7.49
CA GLU A 184 2.60 25.21 6.24
C GLU A 184 1.89 23.93 5.81
N ALA A 185 1.74 22.96 6.72
CA ALA A 185 1.04 21.72 6.46
C ALA A 185 -0.43 21.98 6.08
N ILE A 186 -1.11 22.88 6.78
CA ILE A 186 -2.50 23.27 6.46
C ILE A 186 -2.62 23.80 5.03
N ALA A 187 -1.64 24.57 4.56
CA ALA A 187 -1.60 25.15 3.21
C ALA A 187 -1.08 24.19 2.13
N ALA A 188 -0.52 23.04 2.51
CA ALA A 188 0.07 22.09 1.57
C ALA A 188 -0.98 21.51 0.58
N PRO A 189 -0.56 21.05 -0.61
CA PRO A 189 -1.44 20.33 -1.52
C PRO A 189 -1.93 19.02 -0.88
N ARG A 190 -2.89 18.34 -1.51
CA ARG A 190 -3.44 17.08 -1.02
C ARG A 190 -2.36 15.98 -0.93
N ASN A 191 -2.50 15.09 0.04
CA ASN A 191 -1.57 13.99 0.20
C ASN A 191 -1.69 12.97 -0.96
N ARG A 192 -0.56 12.60 -1.55
CA ARG A 192 -0.45 11.60 -2.63
C ARG A 192 0.42 10.42 -2.18
N TYR A 193 -0.06 9.22 -2.42
CA TYR A 193 0.54 7.97 -1.94
C TYR A 193 0.91 7.07 -3.12
N ALA A 194 2.20 6.99 -3.45
CA ALA A 194 2.69 6.02 -4.41
C ALA A 194 2.53 4.60 -3.85
N GLN A 195 1.93 3.72 -4.65
CA GLN A 195 1.74 2.30 -4.35
C GLN A 195 2.73 1.47 -5.16
N LEU A 196 3.48 0.64 -4.46
CA LEU A 196 4.37 -0.37 -5.02
C LEU A 196 3.90 -1.74 -4.51
N TYR A 197 3.73 -2.71 -5.41
CA TYR A 197 3.39 -4.08 -5.03
C TYR A 197 4.64 -4.92 -4.99
N LEU A 198 4.67 -5.86 -4.06
CA LEU A 198 5.62 -6.97 -4.10
C LEU A 198 4.90 -8.23 -4.59
N ASP A 199 3.60 -8.35 -4.31
CA ASP A 199 2.71 -9.44 -4.72
C ASP A 199 1.35 -8.89 -5.17
N VAL A 200 0.73 -9.46 -6.19
CA VAL A 200 -0.60 -9.03 -6.72
C VAL A 200 -1.58 -10.19 -6.82
N SER A 201 -1.39 -11.24 -6.00
CA SER A 201 -2.19 -12.46 -6.10
C SER A 201 -3.62 -12.29 -5.55
N GLY A 202 -3.84 -11.28 -4.71
CA GLY A 202 -5.06 -11.10 -3.92
C GLY A 202 -5.11 -11.98 -2.67
N SER A 203 -4.05 -12.73 -2.35
CA SER A 203 -4.02 -13.74 -1.29
C SER A 203 -3.42 -13.23 0.01
N VAL A 204 -3.84 -13.82 1.13
CA VAL A 204 -3.27 -13.53 2.46
C VAL A 204 -1.75 -13.65 2.41
N GLY A 205 -1.06 -12.65 2.98
CA GLY A 205 0.39 -12.54 2.95
C GLY A 205 0.96 -11.73 1.79
N ASP A 206 0.14 -11.34 0.80
CA ASP A 206 0.56 -10.39 -0.23
C ASP A 206 1.09 -9.10 0.41
N LEU A 207 2.18 -8.56 -0.10
CA LEU A 207 2.79 -7.35 0.41
C LEU A 207 2.64 -6.17 -0.54
N ARG A 208 2.39 -5.00 0.04
CA ARG A 208 2.48 -3.72 -0.65
C ARG A 208 3.20 -2.68 0.18
N VAL A 209 3.79 -1.72 -0.53
CA VAL A 209 4.46 -0.56 0.04
C VAL A 209 3.71 0.70 -0.41
N SER A 210 3.39 1.56 0.55
CA SER A 210 2.85 2.89 0.29
C SER A 210 3.87 3.95 0.72
N ARG A 211 4.20 4.88 -0.17
CA ARG A 211 5.08 6.02 0.13
C ARG A 211 4.34 7.32 -0.10
N ILE A 212 4.40 8.25 0.86
CA ILE A 212 3.83 9.60 0.69
C ILE A 212 4.80 10.42 -0.14
N VAL A 213 4.37 10.87 -1.32
CA VAL A 213 5.22 11.57 -2.30
C VAL A 213 4.90 13.05 -2.44
N GLU A 214 3.74 13.49 -1.99
CA GLU A 214 3.32 14.90 -2.00
C GLU A 214 2.34 15.15 -0.84
N GLY A 215 2.30 16.38 -0.34
CA GLY A 215 1.32 16.84 0.65
C GLY A 215 1.96 17.51 1.87
N ASP A 216 1.44 17.19 3.05
CA ASP A 216 1.95 17.69 4.33
C ASP A 216 3.44 17.32 4.52
N SER A 217 4.31 18.34 4.61
CA SER A 217 5.76 18.18 4.70
C SER A 217 6.21 17.38 5.92
N ALA A 218 5.38 17.29 6.97
CA ALA A 218 5.68 16.49 8.16
C ALA A 218 5.52 14.97 7.94
N ILE A 219 4.93 14.55 6.83
CA ILE A 219 4.69 13.12 6.52
C ILE A 219 5.14 12.72 5.11
N VAL A 220 5.49 13.68 4.25
CA VAL A 220 6.11 13.37 2.96
C VAL A 220 7.42 12.61 3.20
N GLY A 221 7.60 11.51 2.48
CA GLY A 221 8.73 10.60 2.67
C GLY A 221 8.42 9.40 3.57
N ASN A 222 7.31 9.43 4.33
CA ASN A 222 6.88 8.30 5.14
C ASN A 222 6.62 7.08 4.23
N VAL A 223 7.04 5.91 4.72
CA VAL A 223 6.85 4.63 4.04
C VAL A 223 6.08 3.69 4.97
N TYR A 224 5.16 2.93 4.40
CA TYR A 224 4.35 1.93 5.09
C TYR A 224 4.40 0.62 4.32
N ILE A 225 4.73 -0.48 5.01
CA ILE A 225 4.67 -1.82 4.46
C ILE A 225 3.46 -2.51 5.07
N HIS A 226 2.59 -3.03 4.23
CA HIS A 226 1.41 -3.76 4.65
C HIS A 226 1.43 -5.19 4.14
N SER A 227 0.79 -6.08 4.90
CA SER A 227 0.50 -7.45 4.50
C SER A 227 -1.00 -7.68 4.44
N ARG A 228 -1.47 -8.35 3.39
CA ARG A 228 -2.87 -8.73 3.27
C ARG A 228 -3.23 -9.75 4.34
N ILE A 229 -4.37 -9.54 4.99
CA ILE A 229 -4.94 -10.47 5.97
C ILE A 229 -6.35 -10.89 5.52
N PRO A 230 -6.94 -11.96 6.10
CA PRO A 230 -8.32 -12.33 5.79
C PRO A 230 -9.27 -11.16 6.06
N ASP A 231 -10.29 -10.99 5.21
CA ASP A 231 -11.31 -9.99 5.44
C ASP A 231 -12.09 -10.32 6.73
N GLY A 232 -12.34 -9.28 7.54
CA GLY A 232 -13.01 -9.43 8.83
C GLY A 232 -12.16 -10.05 9.94
N ALA A 233 -10.84 -10.16 9.77
CA ALA A 233 -9.94 -10.72 10.78
C ALA A 233 -9.87 -9.93 12.11
N ARG A 234 -10.59 -8.81 12.26
CA ARG A 234 -10.60 -7.97 13.47
C ARG A 234 -11.90 -7.23 13.73
#